data_AF-A0A7V1M5Q4-F1
#
_entry.id   AF-A0A7V1M5Q4-F1
#
_cell.length_a   1.000
_cell.length_b   1.000
_cell.length_c   1.000
_cell.angle_alpha   90.00
_cell.angle_beta   90.00
_cell.angle_gamma   90.00
#
_symmetry.space_group_name_H-M   'P 1'
#
loop_
_entity.id
_entity.type
_entity.pdbx_description
1 polymer ?
#
loop_
_entity_poly.entity_id
_entity_poly.type
_entity_poly.pdbx_seq_one_letter_code
_entity_poly.pdbx_strand_id
1 'polypeptide(L)'
;MQATVTQATRRVLYTCDGRPSGCWVAGNTLHRVARASKHLLRRPPAWAFETGILKLAQQLGATQVEVTDAETGTTYVAPLARFWTQGIPLSRGWGEQVALTLNHWRRQQPEQMTLF
;
A
#
# COMPACT_ATOMS: atom_id res chain seq x y z
N MET A 1 10.31 -9.03 29.82
CA MET A 1 8.98 -9.13 29.19
C MET A 1 9.20 -9.33 27.69
N GLN A 2 9.24 -10.58 27.22
CA GLN A 2 9.48 -10.85 25.80
C GLN A 2 8.15 -10.65 25.06
N ALA A 3 8.11 -9.66 24.17
CA ALA A 3 6.98 -9.47 23.27
C ALA A 3 6.94 -10.64 22.29
N THR A 4 5.97 -11.52 22.46
CA THR A 4 5.59 -12.52 21.46
C THR A 4 5.12 -11.78 20.22
N VAL A 5 6.01 -11.59 19.25
CA VAL A 5 5.64 -11.13 17.91
C VAL A 5 4.92 -12.30 17.25
N THR A 6 3.60 -12.37 17.41
CA THR A 6 2.75 -13.27 16.63
C THR A 6 2.97 -12.91 15.16
N GLN A 7 3.71 -13.74 14.43
CA GLN A 7 3.89 -13.54 12.98
C GLN A 7 2.52 -13.69 12.32
N ALA A 8 1.95 -12.57 11.89
CA ALA A 8 0.71 -12.57 11.14
C ALA A 8 0.93 -13.31 9.80
N THR A 9 0.05 -14.27 9.49
CA THR A 9 0.13 -15.03 8.24
C THR A 9 0.09 -14.10 7.04
N ARG A 10 1.14 -14.14 6.22
CA ARG A 10 1.24 -13.37 4.98
C ARG A 10 0.42 -14.02 3.87
N ARG A 11 -0.58 -13.33 3.34
CA ARG A 11 -1.41 -13.77 2.20
C ARG A 11 -1.16 -12.89 0.99
N VAL A 12 -0.53 -13.44 -0.05
CA VAL A 12 -0.27 -12.71 -1.31
C VAL A 12 -1.56 -12.55 -2.10
N LEU A 13 -1.77 -11.37 -2.68
CA LEU A 13 -2.94 -11.07 -3.50
C LEU A 13 -2.57 -11.11 -4.98
N TYR A 14 -3.48 -11.65 -5.78
CA TYR A 14 -3.32 -11.80 -7.22
C TYR A 14 -4.31 -10.90 -7.95
N THR A 15 -3.91 -10.38 -9.12
CA THR A 15 -4.78 -9.63 -10.02
C THR A 15 -5.83 -10.57 -10.62
N CYS A 16 -6.88 -10.01 -11.24
CA CYS A 16 -7.92 -10.81 -11.90
C CYS A 16 -7.35 -11.77 -12.98
N ASP A 17 -6.27 -11.36 -13.66
CA ASP A 17 -5.55 -12.17 -14.64
C ASP A 17 -4.65 -13.27 -14.01
N GLY A 18 -4.71 -13.48 -12.69
CA GLY A 18 -3.95 -14.50 -11.97
C GLY A 18 -2.47 -14.15 -11.72
N ARG A 19 -2.04 -12.93 -12.04
CA ARG A 19 -0.66 -12.48 -11.82
C ARG A 19 -0.48 -11.97 -10.39
N PRO A 20 0.70 -12.13 -9.77
CA PRO A 20 0.95 -11.55 -8.45
C PRO A 20 0.87 -10.02 -8.52
N SER A 21 0.04 -9.41 -7.68
CA SER A 21 -0.15 -7.94 -7.64
C SER A 21 1.04 -7.19 -7.00
N GLY A 22 1.96 -7.92 -6.38
CA GLY A 22 2.99 -7.35 -5.51
C GLY A 22 2.46 -6.89 -4.13
N CYS A 23 1.17 -7.08 -3.85
CA CYS A 23 0.54 -6.77 -2.58
C CYS A 23 0.30 -8.05 -1.76
N TRP A 24 0.31 -7.91 -0.44
CA TRP A 24 -0.06 -8.99 0.49
C TRP A 24 -0.75 -8.43 1.72
N VAL A 25 -1.61 -9.24 2.35
CA VAL A 25 -2.21 -8.91 3.64
C VAL A 25 -1.44 -9.63 4.74
N ALA A 26 -1.14 -8.92 5.82
CA ALA A 26 -0.67 -9.48 7.08
C ALA A 26 -1.41 -8.77 8.23
N GLY A 27 -2.14 -9.55 9.04
CA GLY A 27 -2.99 -8.98 10.09
C GLY A 27 -4.09 -8.11 9.48
N ASN A 28 -4.17 -6.85 9.90
CA ASN A 28 -5.15 -5.88 9.41
C ASN A 28 -4.55 -4.88 8.39
N THR A 29 -3.39 -5.19 7.80
CA THR A 29 -2.68 -4.28 6.90
C THR A 29 -2.46 -4.93 5.53
N LEU A 30 -2.80 -4.18 4.48
CA LEU A 30 -2.39 -4.45 3.11
C LEU A 30 -1.02 -3.82 2.88
N HIS A 31 -0.02 -4.64 2.62
CA HIS A 31 1.34 -4.18 2.35
C HIS A 31 1.66 -4.23 0.86
N ARG A 32 2.51 -3.30 0.43
CA ARG A 32 3.14 -3.30 -0.89
C ARG A 32 4.55 -2.73 -0.78
N VAL A 33 5.48 -3.33 -1.51
CA VAL A 33 6.80 -2.74 -1.77
C VAL A 33 6.81 -2.22 -3.20
N ALA A 34 7.11 -0.94 -3.37
CA ALA A 34 7.11 -0.27 -4.67
C ALA A 34 8.35 0.63 -4.81
N ARG A 35 8.67 1.02 -6.04
CA ARG A 35 9.71 2.03 -6.32
C ARG A 35 9.05 3.34 -6.71
N ALA A 36 9.31 4.42 -5.98
CA ALA A 36 8.70 5.73 -6.25
C ALA A 36 9.01 6.23 -7.66
N SER A 37 10.24 6.06 -8.15
CA SER A 37 10.67 6.48 -9.49
C SER A 37 9.84 5.89 -10.64
N LYS A 38 9.25 4.70 -10.42
CA LYS A 38 8.47 3.94 -11.41
C LYS A 38 6.96 3.95 -11.16
N HIS A 39 6.54 3.90 -9.90
CA HIS A 39 5.15 3.59 -9.54
C HIS A 39 4.40 4.74 -8.87
N LEU A 40 5.12 5.77 -8.38
CA LEU A 40 4.48 6.95 -7.82
C LEU A 40 4.02 7.86 -8.97
N LEU A 41 2.75 8.23 -8.98
CA LEU A 41 2.24 9.21 -9.93
C LEU A 41 2.92 10.57 -9.69
N ARG A 42 3.14 11.36 -10.74
CA ARG A 42 3.80 12.67 -10.60
C ARG A 42 2.83 13.82 -10.37
N ARG A 43 1.64 13.77 -10.97
CA ARG A 43 0.64 14.85 -10.94
C ARG A 43 -0.78 14.28 -10.89
N PRO A 44 -1.47 14.32 -9.73
CA PRO A 44 -0.90 14.60 -8.40
C PRO A 44 0.04 13.46 -7.93
N PRO A 45 0.97 13.72 -6.99
CA PRO A 45 1.72 12.68 -6.30
C PRO A 45 0.79 11.71 -5.56
N ALA A 46 0.77 10.45 -5.98
CA ALA A 46 -0.16 9.47 -5.44
C ALA A 46 0.32 8.02 -5.64
N TRP A 47 -0.06 7.16 -4.70
CA TRP A 47 0.05 5.70 -4.84
C TRP A 47 -1.26 5.13 -5.38
N ALA A 48 -1.17 4.37 -6.46
CA ALA A 48 -2.32 3.76 -7.12
C ALA A 48 -2.38 2.25 -6.88
N PHE A 49 -3.59 1.75 -6.63
CA PHE A 49 -3.88 0.33 -6.45
C PHE A 49 -5.03 -0.08 -7.37
N GLU A 50 -5.03 -1.33 -7.79
CA GLU A 50 -6.20 -1.92 -8.44
C GLU A 50 -7.36 -2.02 -7.44
N THR A 51 -8.56 -1.66 -7.89
CA THR A 51 -9.77 -1.67 -7.06
C THR A 51 -10.08 -3.06 -6.53
N GLY A 52 -9.85 -4.11 -7.34
CA GLY A 52 -10.05 -5.50 -6.93
C GLY A 52 -9.14 -5.91 -5.77
N ILE A 53 -7.89 -5.46 -5.77
CA ILE A 53 -6.94 -5.73 -4.69
C ILE A 53 -7.35 -5.05 -3.38
N LEU A 54 -7.83 -3.80 -3.43
CA LEU A 54 -8.33 -3.10 -2.25
C LEU A 54 -9.59 -3.78 -1.68
N LYS A 55 -10.52 -4.21 -2.53
CA LYS A 55 -11.73 -4.96 -2.12
C LYS A 55 -11.36 -6.29 -1.47
N LEU A 56 -10.47 -7.06 -2.09
CA LEU A 56 -10.03 -8.34 -1.56
C LEU A 56 -9.30 -8.17 -0.23
N ALA A 57 -8.43 -7.16 -0.11
CA ALA A 57 -7.75 -6.86 1.14
C ALA A 57 -8.76 -6.53 2.26
N GLN A 58 -9.77 -5.72 1.98
CA GLN A 58 -10.83 -5.40 2.93
C GLN A 58 -11.63 -6.64 3.35
N GLN A 59 -11.96 -7.53 2.41
CA GLN A 59 -12.61 -8.82 2.71
C GLN A 59 -11.75 -9.72 3.60
N LEU A 60 -10.42 -9.64 3.46
CA LEU A 60 -9.46 -10.36 4.30
C LEU A 60 -9.22 -9.68 5.67
N GLY A 61 -9.94 -8.60 5.97
CA GLY A 61 -9.86 -7.89 7.26
C GLY A 61 -8.87 -6.73 7.30
N ALA A 62 -8.29 -6.34 6.15
CA ALA A 62 -7.41 -5.18 6.10
C ALA A 62 -8.20 -3.88 6.34
N THR A 63 -7.67 -3.05 7.23
CA THR A 63 -8.18 -1.71 7.56
C THR A 63 -7.15 -0.63 7.24
N GLN A 64 -5.90 -1.01 7.04
CA GLN A 64 -4.79 -0.13 6.69
C GLN A 64 -4.11 -0.57 5.40
N VAL A 65 -3.49 0.38 4.72
CA VAL A 65 -2.62 0.16 3.58
C VAL A 65 -1.25 0.75 3.90
N GLU A 66 -0.22 -0.01 3.63
CA GLU A 66 1.17 0.33 3.81
C GLU A 66 1.92 0.18 2.48
N VAL A 67 2.62 1.23 2.07
CA VAL A 67 3.55 1.19 0.94
C VAL A 67 4.95 1.49 1.46
N THR A 68 5.88 0.58 1.23
CA THR A 68 7.31 0.83 1.45
C THR A 68 7.95 1.16 0.13
N ASP A 69 8.53 2.35 0.03
CA ASP A 69 9.36 2.75 -1.10
C ASP A 69 10.72 2.05 -0.98
N ALA A 70 10.97 1.08 -1.86
CA ALA A 70 12.19 0.29 -1.89
C ALA A 70 13.45 1.11 -2.20
N GLU A 71 13.29 2.33 -2.73
CA GLU A 71 14.42 3.20 -3.09
C GLU A 71 14.92 4.02 -1.90
N THR A 72 14.00 4.49 -1.05
CA THR A 72 14.32 5.37 0.08
C THR A 72 14.13 4.70 1.45
N GLY A 73 13.48 3.54 1.50
CA GLY A 73 13.02 2.93 2.75
C GLY A 73 11.84 3.65 3.41
N THR A 74 11.30 4.72 2.79
CA THR A 74 10.17 5.46 3.36
C THR A 74 8.91 4.62 3.34
N THR A 75 8.24 4.52 4.50
CA THR A 75 6.96 3.84 4.64
C THR A 75 5.81 4.86 4.67
N TYR A 76 4.79 4.60 3.85
CA TYR A 76 3.57 5.37 3.75
C TYR A 76 2.42 4.54 4.31
N VAL A 77 1.70 5.06 5.30
CA VAL A 77 0.56 4.37 5.91
C VAL A 77 -0.71 5.21 5.77
N ALA A 78 -1.80 4.60 5.32
CA ALA A 78 -3.12 5.22 5.25
C ALA A 78 -4.24 4.23 5.59
N PRO A 79 -5.36 4.66 6.19
CA PRO A 79 -6.54 3.83 6.31
C PRO A 79 -7.08 3.39 4.94
N LEU A 80 -7.44 2.12 4.79
CA LEU A 80 -8.01 1.59 3.54
C LEU A 80 -9.28 2.35 3.14
N ALA A 81 -10.11 2.74 4.11
CA ALA A 81 -11.33 3.52 3.89
C ALA A 81 -11.09 4.88 3.18
N ARG A 82 -9.87 5.43 3.24
CA ARG A 82 -9.51 6.68 2.54
C ARG A 82 -9.50 6.50 1.02
N PHE A 83 -9.20 5.31 0.52
CA PHE A 83 -9.29 5.03 -0.92
C PHE A 83 -10.72 5.13 -1.44
N TRP A 84 -11.71 4.72 -0.64
CA TRP A 84 -13.13 4.79 -1.04
C TRP A 84 -13.71 6.20 -0.94
N THR A 85 -13.25 6.99 0.03
CA THR A 85 -13.82 8.32 0.32
C THR A 85 -13.08 9.47 -0.35
N GLN A 86 -11.78 9.32 -0.60
CA GLN A 86 -10.89 10.39 -1.10
C GLN A 86 -9.99 9.93 -2.27
N GLY A 87 -10.12 8.67 -2.69
CA GLY A 87 -9.35 8.14 -3.81
C GLY A 87 -9.81 8.73 -5.14
N ILE A 88 -8.84 8.94 -6.03
CA ILE A 88 -9.07 9.39 -7.39
C ILE A 88 -9.19 8.14 -8.27
N PRO A 89 -10.35 7.87 -8.89
CA PRO A 89 -10.50 6.75 -9.80
C PRO A 89 -9.64 6.97 -11.06
N LEU A 90 -9.00 5.90 -11.52
CA LEU A 90 -8.15 5.87 -12.69
C LEU A 90 -8.57 4.70 -13.57
N SER A 91 -9.01 5.01 -14.79
CA SER A 91 -9.34 4.02 -15.82
C SER A 91 -8.44 4.26 -17.03
N ARG A 92 -7.33 3.52 -17.12
CA ARG A 92 -6.30 3.69 -18.17
C ARG A 92 -6.11 2.43 -19.03
N GLY A 93 -7.10 1.56 -19.11
CA GLY A 93 -7.07 0.33 -19.91
C GLY A 93 -6.39 -0.88 -19.24
N TRP A 94 -5.94 -0.75 -17.98
CA TRP A 94 -5.30 -1.81 -17.18
C TRP A 94 -6.16 -2.28 -16.00
N GLY A 95 -7.48 -2.19 -16.15
CA GLY A 95 -8.45 -2.34 -15.06
C GLY A 95 -8.73 -1.04 -14.30
N GLU A 96 -9.73 -1.09 -13.41
CA GLU A 96 -10.10 0.02 -12.54
C GLU A 96 -9.09 0.18 -11.41
N GLN A 97 -8.47 1.35 -11.32
CA GLN A 97 -7.52 1.68 -10.27
C GLN A 97 -8.03 2.85 -9.43
N VAL A 98 -7.55 2.95 -8.20
CA VAL A 98 -7.79 4.08 -7.32
C VAL A 98 -6.45 4.59 -6.81
N ALA A 99 -6.21 5.88 -6.99
CA ALA A 99 -5.02 6.57 -6.51
C ALA A 99 -5.33 7.41 -5.28
N LEU A 100 -4.51 7.26 -4.23
CA LEU A 100 -4.59 8.10 -3.04
C LEU A 100 -3.40 9.05 -3.01
N THR A 101 -3.68 10.35 -3.00
CA THR A 101 -2.64 11.38 -3.01
C THR A 101 -1.82 11.37 -1.73
N LEU A 102 -0.54 11.74 -1.83
CA LEU A 102 0.42 11.66 -0.71
C LEU A 102 0.00 12.43 0.55
N ASN A 103 -0.87 13.44 0.42
CA ASN A 103 -1.39 14.22 1.55
C ASN A 103 -2.27 13.41 2.51
N HIS A 104 -2.78 12.25 2.07
CA HIS A 104 -3.60 11.36 2.89
C HIS A 104 -2.79 10.25 3.57
N TRP A 105 -1.47 10.22 3.39
CA TRP A 105 -0.59 9.21 3.96
C TRP A 105 0.22 9.79 5.12
N ARG A 106 0.30 9.02 6.21
CA ARG A 106 1.34 9.23 7.23
C ARG A 106 2.65 8.68 6.69
N ARG A 107 3.70 9.50 6.67
CA ARG A 107 5.03 9.12 6.21
C ARG A 107 5.94 8.83 7.40
N GLN A 108 6.66 7.73 7.32
CA GLN A 108 7.70 7.35 8.28
C GLN A 108 8.97 7.13 7.47
N GLN A 109 9.96 7.99 7.70
CA GLN A 109 11.29 7.82 7.12
C GLN A 109 12.08 6.88 8.04
N PRO A 110 12.98 6.04 7.50
CA PRO A 110 13.94 5.36 8.34
C PRO A 110 14.74 6.43 9.08
N GLU A 111 14.74 6.38 10.42
CA GLU A 111 15.53 7.33 11.21
C GLU A 111 16.97 7.28 10.71
N GLN A 112 17.47 8.42 10.22
CA GLN A 112 18.91 8.57 10.01
C GLN A 112 19.54 8.46 11.39
N MET A 113 20.07 7.26 11.72
CA MET A 113 21.03 7.09 12.80
C MET A 113 22.14 8.09 12.54
N THR A 114 22.07 9.22 13.21
CA THR A 114 23.08 10.25 13.11
C THR A 114 24.24 9.74 13.93
N LEU A 115 25.23 9.17 13.25
CA LEU A 115 26.53 8.87 13.84
C LEU A 115 27.19 10.22 14.13
N PHE A 116 27.17 10.63 15.39
CA PHE A 116 28.02 11.68 15.94
C PHE A 116 29.14 11.05 16.76
#